data_AF-A0A522GD29-F1
#
_entry.id   AF-A0A522GD29-F1
#
_cell.length_a   1.000
_cell.length_b   1.000
_cell.length_c   1.000
_cell.angle_alpha   90.00
_cell.angle_beta   90.00
_cell.angle_gamma   90.00
#
_symmetry.space_group_name_H-M   'P 1'
#
loop_
_entity.id
_entity.type
_entity.pdbx_description
1 polymer ?
#
loop_
_entity_poly.entity_id
_entity_poly.type
_entity_poly.pdbx_seq_one_letter_code
_entity_poly.pdbx_strand_id
1 'polypeptide(L)'
;LSGRPYLVFRTQFPWPKIGEFDTDLVREFFQALSTHAGMNLHIETLYGENCHHICESSFKGVARALRTAMMIDARQAGEIPSTKGAL
;
A
#
# COMPACT_ATOMS: atom_id res chain seq x y z
N LEU A 1 -7.03 -8.79 5.33
CA LEU A 1 -6.06 -8.96 4.21
C LEU A 1 -6.50 -10.16 3.37
N SER A 2 -6.27 -10.16 2.06
CA SER A 2 -7.05 -10.97 1.09
C SER A 2 -6.48 -12.35 0.72
N GLY A 3 -5.23 -12.65 1.08
CA GLY A 3 -4.51 -13.84 0.59
C GLY A 3 -4.22 -13.79 -0.92
N ARG A 4 -4.48 -12.66 -1.57
CA ARG A 4 -4.36 -12.47 -3.03
C ARG A 4 -3.51 -11.23 -3.30
N PRO A 5 -2.28 -11.40 -3.80
CA PRO A 5 -1.38 -10.30 -4.06
C PRO A 5 -1.83 -9.52 -5.29
N TYR A 6 -1.98 -8.21 -5.14
CA TYR A 6 -2.25 -7.30 -6.26
C TYR A 6 -1.86 -5.87 -5.89
N LEU A 7 -1.35 -5.11 -6.85
CA LEU A 7 -1.04 -3.69 -6.69
C LEU A 7 -1.74 -2.87 -7.77
N VAL A 8 -2.51 -1.87 -7.34
CA VAL A 8 -2.89 -0.73 -8.18
C VAL A 8 -2.09 0.48 -7.71
N PHE A 9 -1.26 1.01 -8.60
CA PHE A 9 -0.42 2.17 -8.32
C PHE A 9 -0.74 3.32 -9.28
N ARG A 10 -1.52 4.28 -8.82
CA ARG A 10 -1.95 5.50 -9.51
C ARG A 10 -1.27 6.72 -8.92
N THR A 11 0.05 6.67 -8.92
CA THR A 11 0.90 7.75 -8.45
C THR A 11 1.94 8.00 -9.53
N GLN A 12 2.15 9.27 -9.84
CA GLN A 12 3.12 9.70 -10.85
C GLN A 12 4.17 10.58 -10.18
N PHE A 13 5.42 10.39 -10.57
CA PHE A 13 6.52 11.23 -10.12
C PHE A 13 6.95 12.13 -11.29
N PRO A 14 6.91 13.47 -11.13
CA PRO A 14 7.30 14.40 -12.20
C PRO A 14 8.81 14.39 -12.48
N TRP A 15 9.62 13.89 -11.55
CA TRP A 15 11.08 13.80 -11.67
C TRP A 15 11.57 12.40 -11.36
N PRO A 16 12.62 11.90 -12.04
CA PRO A 16 13.09 10.52 -11.91
C PRO A 16 13.80 10.24 -10.57
N LYS A 17 14.18 11.28 -9.82
CA LYS A 17 14.95 11.14 -8.58
C LYS A 17 14.48 12.06 -7.45
N ILE A 18 14.71 11.61 -6.22
CA ILE A 18 14.63 12.39 -4.97
C ILE A 18 16.03 12.33 -4.33
N GLY A 19 16.84 13.37 -4.54
CA GLY A 19 18.28 13.28 -4.23
C GLY A 19 18.94 12.19 -5.07
N GLU A 20 19.51 11.17 -4.43
CA GLU A 20 20.09 10.01 -5.10
C GLU A 20 19.13 8.83 -5.29
N PHE A 21 17.88 8.93 -4.81
CA PHE A 21 16.90 7.85 -4.83
C PHE A 21 16.03 7.87 -6.09
N ASP A 22 16.00 6.78 -6.85
CA ASP A 22 15.18 6.64 -8.06
C ASP A 22 13.69 6.49 -7.71
N THR A 23 12.83 7.34 -8.28
CA THR A 23 11.39 7.35 -7.97
C THR A 23 10.66 6.10 -8.42
N ASP A 24 11.18 5.40 -9.43
CA ASP A 24 10.61 4.14 -9.91
C ASP A 24 10.65 3.04 -8.84
N LEU A 25 11.63 3.10 -7.93
CA LEU A 25 11.76 2.14 -6.82
C LEU A 25 10.59 2.23 -5.83
N VAL A 26 9.85 3.34 -5.79
CA VAL A 26 8.67 3.45 -4.92
C VAL A 26 7.59 2.46 -5.34
N ARG A 27 7.31 2.36 -6.65
CA ARG A 27 6.34 1.40 -7.18
C ARG A 27 6.82 -0.03 -6.92
N GLU A 28 8.09 -0.32 -7.21
CA GLU A 28 8.67 -1.65 -7.01
C GLU A 28 8.66 -2.08 -5.54
N PHE A 29 8.92 -1.15 -4.62
CA PHE A 29 8.77 -1.40 -3.19
C PHE A 29 7.34 -1.83 -2.85
N PHE A 30 6.32 -1.08 -3.30
CA PHE A 30 4.93 -1.44 -3.01
C PHE A 30 4.48 -2.71 -3.72
N GLN A 31 5.06 -3.02 -4.89
CA GLN A 31 4.80 -4.27 -5.61
C GLN A 31 5.34 -5.46 -4.83
N ALA A 32 6.58 -5.36 -4.34
CA ALA A 32 7.17 -6.38 -3.47
C ALA A 32 6.37 -6.52 -2.17
N LEU A 33 6.02 -5.41 -1.53
CA LEU A 33 5.24 -5.39 -0.30
C LEU A 33 3.88 -6.08 -0.46
N SER A 34 3.10 -5.72 -1.49
CA SER A 34 1.79 -6.34 -1.74
C SER A 34 1.91 -7.83 -2.05
N THR A 35 2.96 -8.20 -2.78
CA THR A 35 3.20 -9.59 -3.19
C THR A 35 3.55 -10.47 -2.00
N HIS A 36 4.56 -10.09 -1.22
CA HIS A 36 5.07 -10.90 -0.11
C HIS A 36 4.15 -10.87 1.12
N ALA A 37 3.37 -9.80 1.32
CA ALA A 37 2.34 -9.76 2.36
C ALA A 37 1.03 -10.45 1.94
N GLY A 38 0.91 -10.96 0.70
CA GLY A 38 -0.31 -11.63 0.22
C GLY A 38 -1.53 -10.73 0.22
N MET A 39 -1.36 -9.43 -0.04
CA MET A 39 -2.43 -8.44 0.07
C MET A 39 -2.74 -7.75 -1.24
N ASN A 40 -4.00 -7.34 -1.38
CA ASN A 40 -4.40 -6.38 -2.39
C ASN A 40 -4.19 -4.96 -1.87
N LEU A 41 -3.38 -4.17 -2.57
CA LEU A 41 -3.00 -2.82 -2.19
C LEU A 41 -3.31 -1.84 -3.32
N HIS A 42 -4.01 -0.76 -2.98
CA HIS A 42 -4.30 0.32 -3.90
C HIS A 42 -3.68 1.61 -3.35
N ILE A 43 -2.92 2.30 -4.18
CA ILE A 43 -2.26 3.56 -3.87
C ILE A 43 -2.60 4.55 -4.99
N GLU A 44 -3.11 5.71 -4.61
CA GLU A 44 -3.39 6.80 -5.53
C GLU A 44 -2.97 8.12 -4.89
N THR A 45 -2.17 8.90 -5.61
CA THR A 45 -1.86 10.28 -5.23
C THR A 45 -2.73 11.18 -6.08
N LEU A 46 -3.72 11.83 -5.44
CA LEU A 46 -4.71 12.65 -6.15
C LEU A 46 -4.08 13.83 -6.91
N TYR A 47 -3.03 14.42 -6.34
CA TYR A 47 -2.25 15.51 -6.92
C TYR A 47 -0.91 15.67 -6.19
N GLY A 48 0.04 16.34 -6.83
CA GLY A 48 1.32 16.70 -6.23
C GLY A 48 2.37 17.04 -7.31
N GLU A 49 3.31 17.91 -6.95
CA GLU A 49 4.40 18.33 -7.85
C GLU A 49 5.79 17.98 -7.28
N ASN A 50 5.89 17.83 -5.97
CA ASN A 50 7.14 17.52 -5.30
C ASN A 50 7.27 16.01 -5.08
N CYS A 51 8.28 15.38 -5.70
CA CYS A 51 8.49 13.93 -5.61
C CYS A 51 8.68 13.44 -4.17
N HIS A 52 9.36 14.20 -3.30
CA HIS A 52 9.51 13.82 -1.90
C HIS A 52 8.15 13.74 -1.20
N HIS A 53 7.32 14.77 -1.34
CA HIS A 53 5.98 14.78 -0.73
C HIS A 53 5.07 13.69 -1.30
N ILE A 54 5.13 13.43 -2.61
CA ILE A 54 4.36 12.35 -3.24
C ILE A 54 4.78 10.99 -2.67
N CYS A 55 6.09 10.73 -2.60
CA CYS A 55 6.64 9.49 -2.03
C CYS A 55 6.19 9.36 -0.57
N GLU A 56 6.50 10.36 0.26
CA GLU A 56 6.21 10.33 1.69
C GLU A 56 4.71 10.18 1.98
N SER A 57 3.84 10.88 1.23
CA SER A 57 2.39 10.75 1.37
C SER A 57 1.89 9.35 1.02
N SER A 58 2.48 8.69 0.02
CA SER A 58 2.16 7.31 -0.35
C SER A 58 2.47 6.34 0.80
N PHE A 59 3.68 6.44 1.38
CA PHE A 59 4.07 5.63 2.54
C PHE A 59 3.20 5.90 3.78
N LYS A 60 2.94 7.17 4.09
CA LYS A 60 2.07 7.55 5.22
C LYS A 60 0.63 7.04 5.02
N GLY A 61 0.12 7.14 3.80
CA GLY A 61 -1.21 6.64 3.43
C GLY A 61 -1.32 5.13 3.67
N VAL A 62 -0.35 4.36 3.17
CA VAL A 62 -0.28 2.91 3.37
C VAL A 62 -0.14 2.56 4.85
N ALA A 63 0.71 3.24 5.61
CA ALA A 63 0.87 2.99 7.05
C ALA A 63 -0.44 3.17 7.83
N ARG A 64 -1.22 4.21 7.51
CA ARG A 64 -2.54 4.43 8.13
C ARG A 64 -3.54 3.36 7.73
N ALA A 65 -3.59 2.99 6.46
CA ALA A 65 -4.48 1.95 5.96
C ALA A 65 -4.18 0.58 6.59
N LEU A 66 -2.90 0.21 6.67
CA LEU A 66 -2.45 -1.03 7.30
C LEU A 66 -2.79 -1.05 8.78
N ARG A 67 -2.57 0.05 9.51
CA ARG A 67 -2.96 0.15 10.92
C ARG A 67 -4.43 -0.24 11.10
N THR A 68 -5.33 0.33 10.30
CA THR A 68 -6.76 0.00 10.35
C THR A 68 -7.03 -1.44 9.96
N ALA A 69 -6.42 -1.93 8.88
CA ALA A 69 -6.64 -3.29 8.36
C ALA A 69 -6.11 -4.40 9.28
N MET A 70 -5.14 -4.09 10.14
CA MET A 70 -4.52 -5.02 11.09
C MET A 70 -5.07 -4.89 12.52
N MET A 71 -6.01 -3.98 12.78
CA MET A 71 -6.62 -3.90 14.11
C MET A 71 -7.47 -5.14 14.40
N ILE A 72 -7.37 -5.63 15.63
CA ILE A 72 -8.26 -6.68 16.12
C ILE A 72 -9.66 -6.09 16.27
N ASP A 73 -10.63 -6.67 15.57
CA ASP A 73 -12.04 -6.34 15.75
C ASP A 73 -12.68 -7.30 16.76
N ALA A 74 -13.02 -6.79 17.94
CA ALA A 74 -13.66 -7.57 18.99
C ALA A 74 -15.03 -8.14 18.57
N ARG A 75 -15.70 -7.54 17.57
CA ARG A 75 -16.98 -8.04 17.04
C ARG A 75 -16.83 -9.28 16.17
N GLN A 76 -15.62 -9.55 15.69
CA GLN A 76 -15.28 -10.68 14.82
C GLN A 76 -14.23 -11.59 15.50
N ALA A 77 -14.23 -11.63 16.83
CA ALA A 77 -13.24 -12.35 17.60
C ALA A 77 -13.27 -13.86 17.28
N GLY A 78 -12.14 -14.39 16.83
CA GLY A 78 -11.99 -15.81 16.47
C GLY A 78 -12.57 -16.17 15.09
N GLU A 79 -13.12 -15.22 14.34
CA GLU A 79 -13.67 -15.45 13.01
C GLU A 79 -12.66 -15.05 11.92
N ILE A 80 -12.69 -15.77 10.80
CA ILE A 80 -11.95 -15.39 9.59
C ILE A 80 -12.86 -14.45 8.79
N PRO A 81 -12.45 -13.19 8.50
CA PRO A 81 -13.28 -12.20 7.81
C PRO A 81 -13.36 -12.49 6.30
N SER A 82 -13.96 -13.63 5.95
CA SER A 82 -14.10 -14.16 4.60
C SER A 82 -15.33 -15.07 4.55
N THR A 83 -16.25 -14.82 3.61
CA THR A 83 -17.43 -15.69 3.41
C THR A 83 -17.06 -17.11 2.97
N LYS A 84 -15.83 -17.32 2.52
CA LYS A 84 -15.28 -18.64 2.18
C LYS A 84 -14.70 -19.38 3.40
N GLY A 85 -14.61 -18.73 4.56
CA GLY A 85 -14.00 -19.29 5.76
C GLY A 85 -12.48 -19.47 5.69
N ALA A 86 -11.81 -18.89 4.70
CA ALA A 86 -10.36 -19.00 4.50
C ALA A 86 -9.76 -17.69 3.93
N LEU A 87 -8.48 -17.45 4.24
CA LEU A 87 -7.63 -16.33 3.79
C LEU A 87 -6.19 -16.79 3.60
#